data_AF-A0A5K0VFX4-F1
#
_entry.id   AF-A0A5K0VFX4-F1
#
_cell.length_a   1.000
_cell.length_b   1.000
_cell.length_c   1.000
_cell.angle_alpha   90.00
_cell.angle_beta   90.00
_cell.angle_gamma   90.00
#
_symmetry.space_group_name_H-M   'P 1'
#
loop_
_entity.id
_entity.type
_entity.pdbx_description
1 polymer ?
#
loop_
_entity_poly.entity_id
_entity_poly.type
_entity_poly.pdbx_seq_one_letter_code
_entity_poly.pdbx_strand_id
1 'polypeptide(L)' 'DIKTGLLNIEKTADKWGKNGKNEEWQEKWWERYDASGFAEKWAHKWCCIDPFTPLKAGHAHVWHE' A
#
# COMPACT_ATOMS: atom_id res chain seq x y z
N ASP A 1 23.06 -8.06 30.14
CA ASP A 1 23.12 -6.87 29.28
C ASP A 1 22.00 -6.98 28.25
N ILE A 2 20.93 -6.20 28.41
CA ILE A 2 19.74 -6.21 27.54
C ILE A 2 19.75 -4.96 26.62
N LYS A 3 20.79 -4.12 26.70
CA LYS A 3 20.79 -2.78 26.11
C LYS A 3 21.35 -2.70 24.68
N THR A 4 21.74 -3.81 24.06
CA THR A 4 22.53 -3.80 22.81
C THR A 4 21.80 -4.22 21.54
N GLY A 5 20.48 -4.43 21.59
CA GLY A 5 19.67 -4.61 20.38
C GLY A 5 18.81 -3.37 20.13
N LEU A 6 19.25 -2.43 19.30
CA LEU A 6 18.35 -1.41 18.75
C LEU A 6 17.22 -2.15 18.03
N LEU A 7 16.04 -2.16 18.64
CA LEU A 7 14.84 -2.77 18.07
C LEU A 7 14.57 -2.13 16.72
N ASN A 8 14.85 -2.87 15.64
CA ASN A 8 14.52 -2.49 14.27
C ASN A 8 13.51 -3.51 13.76
N ILE A 9 12.26 -3.09 13.63
CA ILE A 9 11.18 -3.93 13.08
C ILE A 9 10.82 -3.38 11.73
N GLU A 10 10.89 -4.23 10.71
CA GLU A 10 10.40 -3.92 9.37
C GLU A 10 9.23 -4.83 9.03
N LYS A 11 8.19 -4.23 8.44
CA LYS A 11 7.01 -4.94 7.97
C LYS A 11 6.67 -4.48 6.57
N THR A 12 6.30 -5.42 5.72
CA THR A 12 5.91 -5.14 4.34
C THR A 12 4.77 -6.03 3.90
N ALA A 13 3.97 -5.55 2.95
CA ALA A 13 3.23 -6.47 2.09
C ALA A 13 3.07 -5.91 0.69
N ASP A 14 2.91 -6.83 -0.25
CA ASP A 14 2.41 -6.59 -1.60
C ASP A 14 1.10 -7.36 -1.72
N LYS A 15 0.00 -6.63 -1.78
CA LYS A 15 -1.34 -7.19 -1.87
C LYS A 15 -1.91 -6.81 -3.23
N TRP A 16 -2.49 -7.80 -3.90
CA TRP A 16 -3.20 -7.60 -5.14
C TRP A 16 -4.55 -8.28 -5.06
N GLY A 17 -5.50 -7.75 -5.84
CA GLY A 17 -6.81 -8.36 -5.96
C GLY A 17 -7.37 -8.12 -7.35
N LYS A 18 -8.15 -9.09 -7.79
CA LYS A 18 -8.89 -9.06 -9.04
C LYS A 18 -10.30 -9.58 -8.81
N ASN A 19 -11.31 -8.92 -9.36
CA ASN A 19 -12.67 -9.43 -9.30
C ASN A 19 -13.08 -10.14 -10.61
N GLY A 20 -14.28 -10.71 -10.64
CA GLY A 20 -14.83 -11.39 -11.83
C GLY A 20 -15.12 -10.47 -13.03
N LYS A 21 -14.89 -9.15 -12.90
CA LYS A 21 -15.09 -8.13 -13.95
C LYS A 21 -13.77 -7.55 -14.47
N ASN A 22 -12.64 -8.20 -14.19
CA ASN A 22 -11.30 -7.75 -14.55
C ASN A 22 -10.87 -6.42 -13.91
N GLU A 23 -11.56 -5.94 -12.88
CA GLU A 23 -11.08 -4.81 -12.09
C GLU A 23 -9.96 -5.30 -11.17
N GLU A 24 -8.88 -4.54 -11.11
CA GLU A 24 -7.65 -4.90 -10.44
C GLU A 24 -7.18 -3.79 -9.51
N TRP A 25 -6.59 -4.18 -8.40
CA TRP A 25 -5.92 -3.27 -7.48
C TRP A 25 -4.64 -3.90 -6.95
N GLN A 26 -3.68 -3.03 -6.62
CA GLN A 26 -2.46 -3.38 -5.94
C GLN A 26 -2.16 -2.35 -4.86
N GLU A 27 -1.76 -2.82 -3.69
CA GLU A 27 -1.22 -2.00 -2.62
C GLU A 27 0.07 -2.63 -2.11
N LYS A 28 1.15 -1.86 -2.22
CA LYS A 28 2.42 -2.15 -1.57
C LYS A 28 2.56 -1.21 -0.39
N TRP A 29 2.97 -1.74 0.75
CA TRP A 29 3.27 -0.91 1.91
C TRP A 29 4.50 -1.42 2.63
N TRP A 30 5.13 -0.51 3.36
CA TRP A 30 6.29 -0.78 4.19
C TRP A 30 6.23 0.12 5.41
N GLU A 31 6.59 -0.44 6.54
CA GLU A 31 6.75 0.28 7.79
C GLU A 31 8.06 -0.15 8.44
N ARG A 32 8.83 0.83 8.91
CA ARG A 32 10.03 0.64 9.70
C ARG A 32 9.87 1.33 11.04
N TYR A 33 10.11 0.58 12.10
CA TYR A 33 10.08 1.04 13.48
C TYR A 33 11.47 0.92 14.07
N ASP A 34 11.92 1.97 14.76
CA ASP A 34 13.18 1.95 15.50
C ASP A 34 12.98 2.04 17.02
N ALA A 35 14.06 1.90 17.77
CA ALA A 35 14.05 1.93 19.22
C ALA A 35 13.82 3.34 19.82
N SER A 36 13.82 4.40 19.00
CA SER A 36 13.52 5.77 19.44
C SER A 36 12.01 6.05 19.53
N GLY A 37 11.19 5.13 19.01
CA GLY A 37 9.74 5.32 18.86
C GLY A 37 9.36 6.05 17.57
N PHE A 38 10.32 6.30 16.68
CA PHE A 38 10.06 6.80 15.34
C PHE A 38 9.59 5.68 14.41
N ALA A 39 8.74 6.05 13.46
CA ALA A 39 8.25 5.13 12.45
C ALA A 39 8.24 5.79 11.06
N GLU A 40 8.90 5.18 10.10
CA GLU A 40 8.79 5.52 8.67
C GLU A 40 7.75 4.62 8.03
N LYS A 41 6.87 5.20 7.23
CA LYS A 41 5.80 4.47 6.55
C LYS A 41 5.68 4.97 5.12
N TRP A 42 5.54 4.04 4.18
CA TRP A 42 5.14 4.36 2.82
C TRP A 42 4.09 3.39 2.34
N ALA A 43 3.24 3.87 1.43
CA ALA A 43 2.29 3.04 0.70
C ALA A 43 2.28 3.50 -0.76
N HIS A 44 2.28 2.53 -1.65
CA HIS A 44 2.12 2.71 -3.08
C HIS A 44 0.85 1.98 -3.50
N LYS A 45 -0.12 2.70 -4.05
CA LYS A 45 -1.43 2.15 -4.38
C LYS A 45 -1.74 2.38 -5.84
N TRP A 46 -2.32 1.37 -6.47
CA TRP A 46 -2.72 1.39 -7.85
C TRP A 46 -4.05 0.66 -8.03
N CYS A 47 -4.92 1.20 -8.89
CA CYS A 47 -6.10 0.46 -9.32
C CYS A 47 -6.45 0.75 -10.78
N CYS A 48 -7.12 -0.22 -11.40
CA CYS A 48 -7.67 -0.17 -12.74
C CYS A 48 -9.06 -0.78 -12.74
N ILE A 49 -10.05 -0.05 -13.25
CA ILE A 49 -11.42 -0.49 -13.38
C ILE A 49 -11.87 -0.46 -14.84
N ASP A 50 -12.98 -1.13 -15.14
CA ASP A 50 -13.52 -1.22 -16.50
C ASP A 50 -13.69 0.19 -17.12
N PRO A 51 -13.09 0.46 -18.31
CA PRO A 51 -13.12 1.77 -18.97
C PRO A 51 -14.52 2.23 -19.39
N PHE A 52 -15.52 1.36 -19.35
CA PHE A 52 -16.92 1.69 -19.63
C PHE A 52 -17.71 1.99 -18.35
N THR A 53 -17.11 1.87 -17.17
CA THR A 53 -17.75 2.20 -15.89
C THR A 53 -17.98 3.71 -15.78
N PRO A 54 -19.23 4.19 -15.61
CA PRO A 54 -19.48 5.61 -15.41
C PRO A 54 -18.79 6.15 -14.15
N LEU A 55 -17.95 7.17 -14.29
CA LEU A 55 -17.21 7.79 -13.20
C LEU A 55 -17.93 9.02 -12.63
N LYS A 56 -17.80 9.24 -11.32
CA LYS A 56 -18.14 10.53 -10.69
C LYS A 56 -17.03 11.54 -10.95
N ALA A 57 -17.35 12.83 -10.93
CA ALA A 57 -16.33 13.88 -11.03
C ALA A 57 -15.20 13.66 -10.00
N GLY A 58 -13.94 13.78 -10.44
CA GLY A 58 -12.76 13.52 -9.62
C GLY A 58 -12.33 12.04 -9.50
N HIS A 59 -13.02 11.11 -10.16
CA HIS A 59 -12.59 9.70 -10.24
C HIS A 59 -11.92 9.41 -11.58
N ALA A 60 -11.10 8.35 -11.65
CA ALA A 60 -10.39 7.91 -12.84
C ALA A 60 -10.52 6.40 -13.02
N HIS A 61 -10.47 5.94 -14.28
CA HIS A 61 -10.45 4.50 -14.60
C HIS A 61 -9.15 3.83 -14.16
N VAL A 62 -8.07 4.62 -14.11
CA VAL A 62 -6.76 4.23 -13.58
C VAL A 62 -6.37 5.25 -12.53
N TRP A 63 -5.95 4.79 -11.36
CA TRP A 63 -5.50 5.65 -10.27
C TRP A 63 -4.20 5.11 -9.68
N HIS A 64 -3.34 6.03 -9.23
CA HIS A 64 -2.00 5.76 -8.72
C HIS A 64 -1.60 6.81 -7.68
N GLU A 65 -1.19 6.39 -6.49
CA GLU A 65 -0.75 7.21 -5.36
C GLU A 65 0.52 6.66 -4.72
#